data_AF-K2GC29-F1
#
_entry.id   AF-K2GC29-F1
#
_cell.length_a   1.000
_cell.length_b   1.000
_cell.length_c   1.000
_cell.angle_alpha   90.00
_cell.angle_beta   90.00
_cell.angle_gamma   90.00
#
_symmetry.space_group_name_H-M   'P 1'
#
loop_
_entity.id
_entity.type
_entity.pdbx_description
1 polymer ?
#
loop_
_entity_poly.entity_id
_entity_poly.type
_entity_poly.pdbx_seq_one_letter_code
_entity_poly.pdbx_strand_id
1 'polypeptide(L)'
;MKKNLFSMVILVSSFYALIYLSGLYWWLEFLVSCIIYAALFYCWHMLFSYFRKKERMTFKQFAPYFAYRISSLIVAIVLIFWLFIYYENKVEPARLPEFTVSNWKKTVVFQWMAHIWSDKFYKEVQENIKQKKKEGYVLFYEWVKPWTKENMDKFDKLLGVKFDKKTYVNLSKIYWLRAQNNADFLWIENELDFNVDIWMDEIISLYEKKYWGVDMNKKNNITNNAEPVSVDKLIDSAVSQMTPRELNFLIYVNRSIMNFIIKNENIQNTILAWSWQKNLFDIILDDRNKVIIDSIGKSEYQKIYITYWLMHFNGVWSWLQKLDPSWKLLSIKYLTPID
;
A
#
# COMPACT_ATOMS: atom_id res chain seq x y z
N MET A 1 -15.37 -38.30 -22.44
CA MET A 1 -16.43 -38.02 -21.44
C MET A 1 -15.92 -37.31 -20.19
N LYS A 2 -14.99 -37.88 -19.40
CA LYS A 2 -14.49 -37.26 -18.14
C LYS A 2 -13.89 -35.85 -18.30
N LYS A 3 -13.08 -35.59 -19.34
CA LYS A 3 -12.50 -34.26 -19.60
C LYS A 3 -13.56 -33.21 -19.94
N ASN A 4 -14.57 -33.58 -20.72
CA ASN A 4 -15.67 -32.68 -21.09
C ASN A 4 -16.55 -32.33 -19.88
N LEU A 5 -16.81 -33.31 -19.00
CA LEU A 5 -17.54 -33.10 -17.77
C LEU A 5 -16.78 -32.16 -16.82
N PHE A 6 -15.46 -32.35 -16.65
CA PHE A 6 -14.62 -31.45 -15.86
C PHE A 6 -14.69 -30.01 -16.40
N SER A 7 -14.50 -29.81 -17.70
CA SER A 7 -14.57 -28.47 -18.29
C SER A 7 -15.95 -27.83 -18.13
N MET A 8 -17.02 -28.60 -18.31
CA MET A 8 -18.39 -28.13 -18.10
C MET A 8 -18.61 -27.69 -16.65
N VAL A 9 -18.22 -28.50 -15.68
CA VAL A 9 -18.38 -28.16 -14.25
C VAL A 9 -17.61 -26.88 -13.94
N ILE A 10 -16.32 -26.80 -14.30
CA ILE A 10 -15.52 -25.60 -13.99
C ILE A 10 -16.07 -24.37 -14.68
N LEU A 11 -16.37 -24.42 -15.99
CA LEU A 11 -16.86 -23.26 -16.71
C LEU A 11 -18.23 -22.80 -16.19
N VAL A 12 -19.15 -23.72 -15.89
CA VAL A 12 -20.47 -23.40 -15.31
C VAL A 12 -20.33 -22.87 -13.88
N SER A 13 -19.42 -23.41 -13.07
CA SER A 13 -19.18 -22.89 -11.72
C SER A 13 -18.54 -21.49 -11.77
N SER A 14 -17.53 -21.27 -12.62
CA SER A 14 -16.94 -19.95 -12.84
C SER A 14 -17.98 -18.95 -13.37
N PHE A 15 -18.86 -19.41 -14.24
CA PHE A 15 -19.98 -18.64 -14.76
C PHE A 15 -20.94 -18.19 -13.67
N TYR A 16 -21.37 -19.14 -12.84
CA TYR A 16 -22.25 -18.86 -11.72
C TYR A 16 -21.57 -17.92 -10.72
N ALA A 17 -20.28 -18.10 -10.46
CA ALA A 17 -19.49 -17.22 -9.62
C ALA A 17 -19.42 -15.78 -10.17
N LEU A 18 -19.20 -15.61 -11.48
CA LEU A 18 -19.19 -14.28 -12.12
C LEU A 18 -20.56 -13.61 -12.04
N ILE A 19 -21.65 -14.33 -12.33
CA ILE A 19 -23.02 -13.80 -12.17
C ILE A 19 -23.27 -13.39 -10.72
N TYR A 20 -22.85 -14.22 -9.78
CA TYR A 20 -23.02 -13.98 -8.35
C TYR A 20 -22.22 -12.78 -7.84
N LEU A 21 -21.01 -12.54 -8.37
CA LEU A 21 -20.09 -11.48 -7.92
C LEU A 21 -20.22 -10.17 -8.69
N SER A 22 -20.75 -10.18 -9.91
CA SER A 22 -20.67 -9.03 -10.82
C SER A 22 -21.94 -8.81 -11.65
N GLY A 23 -22.96 -9.66 -11.48
CA GLY A 23 -24.20 -9.57 -12.23
C GLY A 23 -24.07 -10.04 -13.69
N LEU A 24 -25.08 -9.73 -14.50
CA LEU A 24 -25.20 -10.29 -15.85
C LEU A 24 -24.31 -9.60 -16.90
N TYR A 25 -23.93 -8.34 -16.74
CA TYR A 25 -23.16 -7.66 -17.79
C TYR A 25 -21.80 -8.33 -18.07
N TRP A 26 -21.04 -8.60 -17.01
CA TRP A 26 -19.72 -9.22 -17.06
C TRP A 26 -19.74 -10.66 -17.58
N TRP A 27 -20.89 -11.35 -17.54
CA TRP A 27 -21.03 -12.70 -18.09
C TRP A 27 -20.91 -12.68 -19.61
N LEU A 28 -21.55 -11.71 -20.27
CA LEU A 28 -21.55 -11.61 -21.73
C LEU A 28 -20.13 -11.31 -22.23
N GLU A 29 -19.42 -10.40 -21.55
CA GLU A 29 -18.03 -10.11 -21.87
C GLU A 29 -17.13 -11.34 -21.73
N PHE A 30 -17.30 -12.13 -20.67
CA PHE A 30 -16.54 -13.37 -20.46
C PHE A 30 -16.83 -14.40 -21.55
N LEU A 31 -18.10 -14.61 -21.92
CA LEU A 31 -18.47 -15.55 -22.98
C LEU A 31 -17.93 -15.10 -24.35
N VAL A 32 -18.10 -13.83 -24.69
CA VAL A 32 -17.57 -13.24 -25.94
C VAL A 32 -16.05 -13.39 -25.98
N SER A 33 -15.36 -13.10 -24.88
CA SER A 33 -13.92 -13.28 -24.75
C SER A 33 -13.52 -14.74 -24.98
N CYS A 34 -14.21 -15.70 -24.37
CA CYS A 34 -13.92 -17.13 -24.56
C CYS A 34 -14.07 -17.56 -26.03
N ILE A 35 -15.09 -17.05 -26.74
CA ILE A 35 -15.31 -17.32 -28.17
C ILE A 35 -14.18 -16.71 -29.01
N ILE A 36 -13.82 -15.45 -28.76
CA ILE A 36 -12.74 -14.75 -29.46
C ILE A 36 -11.41 -15.50 -29.25
N TYR A 37 -11.07 -15.85 -28.02
CA TYR A 37 -9.86 -16.61 -27.73
C TYR A 37 -9.90 -18.00 -28.39
N ALA A 38 -11.03 -18.72 -28.35
CA ALA A 38 -11.14 -20.01 -29.03
C ALA A 38 -10.85 -19.89 -30.53
N ALA A 39 -11.39 -18.86 -31.20
CA ALA A 39 -11.11 -18.58 -32.60
C ALA A 39 -9.63 -18.23 -32.85
N LEU A 40 -9.04 -17.33 -32.06
CA LEU A 40 -7.63 -16.94 -32.18
C LEU A 40 -6.69 -18.13 -31.99
N PHE A 41 -6.88 -18.92 -30.94
CA PHE A 41 -6.07 -20.10 -30.67
C PHE A 41 -6.29 -21.21 -31.70
N TYR A 42 -7.48 -21.32 -32.30
CA TYR A 42 -7.72 -22.24 -33.41
C TYR A 42 -6.96 -21.81 -34.66
N CYS A 43 -7.01 -20.52 -35.03
CA CYS A 43 -6.22 -19.96 -36.13
C CYS A 43 -4.72 -20.17 -35.91
N TRP A 44 -4.23 -19.91 -34.69
CA TRP A 44 -2.85 -20.18 -34.31
C TRP A 44 -2.48 -21.66 -34.44
N HIS A 45 -3.35 -22.56 -33.97
CA HIS A 45 -3.17 -24.01 -34.11
C HIS A 45 -3.10 -24.42 -35.58
N MET A 46 -3.94 -23.87 -36.44
CA MET A 46 -3.93 -24.13 -37.88
C MET A 46 -2.63 -23.68 -38.55
N LEU A 47 -2.17 -22.46 -38.26
CA LEU A 47 -0.89 -21.92 -38.72
C LEU A 47 0.29 -22.79 -38.25
N PHE A 48 0.33 -23.09 -36.96
CA PHE A 48 1.40 -23.88 -36.36
C PHE A 48 1.43 -25.33 -36.88
N SER A 49 0.27 -25.95 -37.06
CA SER A 49 0.15 -27.30 -37.63
C SER A 49 0.59 -27.32 -39.09
N TYR A 50 0.31 -26.26 -39.85
CA TYR A 50 0.81 -26.09 -41.21
C TYR A 50 2.34 -26.00 -41.25
N PHE A 51 2.95 -25.10 -40.47
CA PHE A 51 4.40 -24.96 -40.42
C PHE A 51 5.14 -26.21 -39.92
N ARG A 52 4.55 -26.93 -38.95
CA ARG A 52 5.14 -28.17 -38.41
C ARG A 52 4.75 -29.43 -39.17
N LYS A 53 4.03 -29.32 -40.29
CA LYS A 53 3.51 -30.47 -41.06
C LYS A 53 2.80 -31.51 -40.18
N LYS A 54 2.08 -31.05 -39.14
CA LYS A 54 1.30 -31.90 -38.23
C LYS A 54 -0.14 -32.03 -38.71
N GLU A 55 -0.78 -33.12 -38.31
CA GLU A 55 -2.21 -33.32 -38.54
C GLU A 55 -3.03 -32.18 -37.91
N ARG A 56 -3.97 -31.65 -38.68
CA ARG A 56 -4.82 -30.53 -38.26
C ARG A 56 -6.00 -31.08 -37.49
N MET A 57 -6.31 -30.45 -36.36
CA MET A 57 -7.54 -30.77 -35.64
C MET A 57 -8.70 -30.05 -36.32
N THR A 58 -9.83 -30.73 -36.47
CA THR A 58 -11.09 -30.06 -36.80
C THR A 58 -11.55 -29.20 -35.62
N PHE A 59 -12.38 -28.18 -35.86
CA PHE A 59 -12.92 -27.36 -34.77
C PHE A 59 -13.67 -28.19 -33.71
N LYS A 60 -14.39 -29.24 -34.13
CA LYS A 60 -15.08 -30.18 -33.22
C LYS A 60 -14.13 -30.91 -32.27
N GLN A 61 -12.90 -31.19 -32.70
CA GLN A 61 -11.86 -31.79 -31.86
C GLN A 61 -11.13 -30.73 -31.01
N PHE A 62 -10.92 -29.54 -31.57
CA PHE A 62 -10.24 -28.43 -30.90
C PHE A 62 -11.05 -27.85 -29.75
N ALA A 63 -12.35 -27.58 -29.94
CA ALA A 63 -13.20 -26.93 -28.95
C ALA A 63 -13.18 -27.60 -27.56
N PRO A 64 -13.37 -28.93 -27.40
CA PRO A 64 -13.28 -29.58 -26.10
C PRO A 64 -11.86 -29.58 -25.53
N TYR A 65 -10.83 -29.63 -26.39
CA TYR A 65 -9.43 -29.52 -25.97
C TYR A 65 -9.12 -28.12 -25.41
N PHE A 66 -9.55 -27.07 -26.11
CA PHE A 66 -9.43 -25.68 -25.68
C PHE A 66 -10.18 -25.44 -24.36
N ALA A 67 -11.44 -25.87 -24.28
CA ALA A 67 -12.24 -25.76 -23.06
C ALA A 67 -11.53 -26.43 -21.87
N TYR A 68 -11.00 -27.64 -22.04
CA TYR A 68 -10.23 -28.31 -20.99
C TYR A 68 -8.98 -27.54 -20.55
N ARG A 69 -8.23 -26.97 -21.51
CA ARG A 69 -7.04 -26.17 -21.19
C ARG A 69 -7.38 -24.89 -20.44
N ILE A 70 -8.42 -24.17 -20.88
CA ILE A 70 -8.90 -22.97 -20.20
C ILE A 70 -9.43 -23.30 -18.80
N SER A 71 -10.26 -24.34 -18.64
CA SER A 71 -10.73 -24.77 -17.33
C SER A 71 -9.59 -25.12 -16.38
N SER A 72 -8.57 -25.85 -16.87
CA SER A 72 -7.39 -26.19 -16.07
C SER A 72 -6.60 -24.93 -15.67
N LEU A 73 -6.46 -23.97 -16.58
CA LEU A 73 -5.80 -22.70 -16.32
C LEU A 73 -6.58 -21.85 -15.30
N ILE A 74 -7.90 -21.76 -15.42
CA ILE A 74 -8.76 -21.05 -14.47
C ILE A 74 -8.60 -21.65 -13.07
N VAL A 75 -8.66 -22.99 -12.95
CA VAL A 75 -8.45 -23.66 -11.65
C VAL A 75 -7.07 -23.35 -11.09
N ALA A 76 -6.02 -23.42 -11.91
CA ALA A 76 -4.66 -23.09 -11.46
C ALA A 76 -4.55 -21.63 -10.99
N ILE A 77 -5.11 -20.67 -11.73
CA ILE A 77 -5.09 -19.25 -11.36
C ILE A 77 -5.87 -19.03 -10.06
N VAL A 78 -7.09 -19.56 -9.94
CA VAL A 78 -7.91 -19.42 -8.73
C VAL A 78 -7.22 -20.03 -7.53
N LEU A 79 -6.61 -21.21 -7.68
CA LEU A 79 -5.85 -21.86 -6.61
C LEU A 79 -4.64 -21.04 -6.20
N ILE A 80 -3.81 -20.58 -7.15
CA ILE A 80 -2.63 -19.76 -6.85
C ILE A 80 -3.05 -18.46 -6.16
N PHE A 81 -4.07 -17.79 -6.67
CA PHE A 81 -4.58 -16.55 -6.12
C PHE A 81 -5.16 -16.75 -4.72
N TRP A 82 -5.94 -17.81 -4.51
CA TRP A 82 -6.48 -18.14 -3.19
C TRP A 82 -5.38 -18.51 -2.19
N LEU A 83 -4.39 -19.32 -2.61
CA LEU A 83 -3.25 -19.67 -1.78
C LEU A 83 -2.44 -18.43 -1.39
N PHE A 84 -2.22 -17.50 -2.32
CA PHE A 84 -1.58 -16.22 -2.04
C PHE A 84 -2.36 -15.42 -0.99
N ILE A 85 -3.67 -15.20 -1.21
CA ILE A 85 -4.50 -14.43 -0.29
C ILE A 85 -4.53 -15.09 1.10
N TYR A 86 -4.71 -16.40 1.15
CA TYR A 86 -4.75 -17.17 2.40
C TYR A 86 -3.42 -17.09 3.14
N TYR A 87 -2.30 -17.29 2.43
CA TYR A 87 -0.96 -17.22 3.01
C TYR A 87 -0.70 -15.84 3.62
N GLU A 88 -0.92 -14.77 2.84
CA GLU A 88 -0.67 -13.39 3.27
C GLU A 88 -1.61 -12.92 4.38
N ASN A 89 -2.82 -13.46 4.49
CA ASN A 89 -3.75 -13.06 5.55
C ASN A 89 -3.73 -13.95 6.80
N LYS A 90 -3.38 -15.24 6.68
CA LYS A 90 -3.54 -16.22 7.77
C LYS A 90 -2.26 -16.93 8.17
N VAL A 91 -1.33 -17.16 7.25
CA VAL A 91 -0.08 -17.88 7.56
C VAL A 91 0.99 -16.89 8.00
N GLU A 92 1.17 -15.82 7.24
CA GLU A 92 2.22 -14.83 7.48
C GLU A 92 1.72 -13.41 7.22
N PRO A 93 0.80 -12.89 8.07
CA PRO A 93 0.38 -11.49 7.99
C PRO A 93 1.55 -10.56 8.27
N ALA A 94 1.53 -9.37 7.65
CA ALA A 94 2.55 -8.37 7.89
C ALA A 94 2.56 -7.96 9.37
N ARG A 95 3.74 -7.65 9.88
CA ARG A 95 3.93 -7.15 11.24
C ARG A 95 4.66 -5.82 11.17
N LEU A 96 4.33 -4.91 12.09
CA LEU A 96 5.00 -3.62 12.18
C LEU A 96 6.04 -3.65 13.30
N PRO A 97 7.33 -3.52 12.97
CA PRO A 97 8.38 -3.49 13.97
C PRO A 97 8.39 -2.23 14.84
N GLU A 98 8.80 -2.42 16.09
CA GLU A 98 9.32 -1.43 17.01
C GLU A 98 10.82 -1.70 17.18
N PHE A 99 11.65 -0.78 16.72
CA PHE A 99 13.11 -0.91 16.79
C PHE A 99 13.64 -0.18 18.01
N THR A 100 14.44 -0.85 18.83
CA THR A 100 15.22 -0.17 19.89
C THR A 100 16.67 -0.07 19.44
N VAL A 101 17.17 1.16 19.32
CA VAL A 101 18.54 1.46 18.92
C VAL A 101 19.23 2.32 19.98
N SER A 102 20.55 2.18 20.15
CA SER A 102 21.32 2.98 21.10
C SER A 102 22.76 3.19 20.66
N ASN A 103 23.33 4.35 20.98
CA ASN A 103 24.76 4.65 20.91
C ASN A 103 25.42 4.74 22.30
N TRP A 104 24.85 4.06 23.30
CA TRP A 104 25.27 4.09 24.72
C TRP A 104 25.05 5.41 25.46
N LYS A 105 24.86 6.53 24.75
CA LYS A 105 24.49 7.83 25.32
C LYS A 105 22.99 8.10 25.23
N LYS A 106 22.37 7.70 24.12
CA LYS A 106 20.95 7.82 23.85
C LYS A 106 20.37 6.46 23.49
N THR A 107 19.11 6.25 23.84
CA THR A 107 18.29 5.12 23.43
C THR A 107 17.07 5.66 22.72
N VAL A 108 16.88 5.23 21.49
CA VAL A 108 15.75 5.60 20.65
C VAL A 108 14.94 4.34 20.38
N VAL A 109 13.65 4.41 20.67
CA VAL A 109 12.69 3.37 20.29
C VAL A 109 11.84 3.92 19.15
N PHE A 110 11.85 3.27 18.00
CA PHE A 110 11.16 3.71 16.79
C PHE A 110 10.00 2.76 16.49
N GLN A 111 8.79 3.23 16.76
CA GLN A 111 7.54 2.53 16.49
C GLN A 111 7.06 2.86 15.08
N TRP A 112 7.01 1.86 14.20
CA TRP A 112 6.38 2.01 12.89
C TRP A 112 4.89 2.31 13.04
N MET A 113 4.45 3.31 12.29
CA MET A 113 3.05 3.71 12.15
C MET A 113 2.60 3.56 10.70
N ALA A 114 1.28 3.37 10.50
CA ALA A 114 0.64 3.68 9.23
C ALA A 114 -0.72 4.33 9.48
N HIS A 115 -1.19 5.07 8.47
CA HIS A 115 -2.42 5.85 8.58
C HIS A 115 -3.71 5.03 8.56
N ILE A 116 -3.67 3.74 8.21
CA ILE A 116 -4.84 2.86 8.16
C ILE A 116 -4.49 1.52 8.79
N TRP A 117 -5.10 1.20 9.93
CA TRP A 117 -4.86 -0.04 10.69
C TRP A 117 -6.01 -0.43 11.61
N SER A 118 -5.89 -1.58 12.29
CA SER A 118 -6.92 -2.06 13.21
C SER A 118 -7.00 -1.20 14.48
N ASP A 119 -8.15 -1.21 15.14
CA ASP A 119 -8.30 -0.57 16.45
C ASP A 119 -7.36 -1.18 17.50
N LYS A 120 -7.12 -2.49 17.42
CA LYS A 120 -6.20 -3.18 18.33
C LYS A 120 -4.78 -2.64 18.19
N PHE A 121 -4.31 -2.45 16.95
CA PHE A 121 -3.00 -1.85 16.70
C PHE A 121 -2.85 -0.47 17.34
N TYR A 122 -3.81 0.44 17.12
CA TYR A 122 -3.72 1.78 17.70
C TYR A 122 -3.84 1.78 19.24
N LYS A 123 -4.60 0.85 19.83
CA LYS A 123 -4.62 0.65 21.29
C LYS A 123 -3.27 0.17 21.81
N GLU A 124 -2.64 -0.79 21.14
CA GLU A 124 -1.32 -1.30 21.53
C GLU A 124 -0.24 -0.19 21.42
N VAL A 125 -0.29 0.64 20.37
CA VAL A 125 0.58 1.83 20.26
C VAL A 125 0.34 2.80 21.41
N GLN A 126 -0.93 3.09 21.75
CA GLN A 126 -1.26 3.97 22.87
C GLN A 126 -0.73 3.42 24.20
N GLU A 127 -0.87 2.11 24.44
CA GLU A 127 -0.34 1.43 25.62
C GLU A 127 1.19 1.48 25.67
N ASN A 128 1.87 1.27 24.53
CA ASN A 128 3.31 1.41 24.41
C ASN A 128 3.78 2.83 24.72
N ILE A 129 3.11 3.86 24.20
CA ILE A 129 3.40 5.26 24.53
C ILE A 129 3.29 5.50 26.04
N LYS A 130 2.18 5.07 26.66
CA LYS A 130 1.96 5.21 28.10
C LYS A 130 3.05 4.52 28.91
N GLN A 131 3.41 3.31 28.52
CA GLN A 131 4.45 2.54 29.19
C GLN A 131 5.84 3.19 29.04
N LYS A 132 6.17 3.68 27.84
CA LYS A 132 7.46 4.34 27.57
C LYS A 132 7.60 5.66 28.31
N LYS A 133 6.53 6.44 28.41
CA LYS A 133 6.49 7.64 29.28
C LYS A 133 6.80 7.30 30.74
N LYS A 134 6.22 6.22 31.28
CA LYS A 134 6.54 5.73 32.65
C LYS A 134 8.00 5.28 32.80
N GLU A 135 8.63 4.80 31.73
CA GLU A 135 10.05 4.42 31.70
C GLU A 135 11.02 5.62 31.52
N GLY A 136 10.48 6.84 31.47
CA GLY A 136 11.23 8.09 31.34
C GLY A 136 11.59 8.46 29.90
N TYR A 137 10.89 7.91 28.90
CA TYR A 137 11.04 8.33 27.51
C TYR A 137 10.24 9.61 27.24
N VAL A 138 10.82 10.50 26.44
CA VAL A 138 10.06 11.59 25.79
C VAL A 138 9.47 11.11 24.47
N LEU A 139 8.32 11.65 24.07
CA LEU A 139 7.62 11.24 22.85
C LEU A 139 7.97 12.19 21.70
N PHE A 140 8.48 11.65 20.60
CA PHE A 140 8.60 12.34 19.32
C PHE A 140 7.55 11.77 18.38
N TYR A 141 6.70 12.62 17.81
CA TYR A 141 5.60 12.15 16.97
C TYR A 141 5.48 12.89 15.65
N GLU A 142 4.96 12.17 14.66
CA GLU A 142 4.57 12.68 13.36
C GLU A 142 3.21 13.38 13.42
N TRP A 143 3.18 14.66 13.04
CA TRP A 143 1.93 15.36 12.78
C TRP A 143 2.20 16.57 11.89
N VAL A 144 2.02 16.39 10.58
CA VAL A 144 2.10 17.50 9.62
C VAL A 144 1.08 18.57 10.00
N LYS A 145 1.58 19.75 10.37
CA LYS A 145 0.77 20.86 10.89
C LYS A 145 -0.03 21.56 9.78
N PRO A 146 -1.07 22.35 10.13
CA PRO A 146 -1.94 23.00 9.16
C PRO A 146 -1.19 23.85 8.13
N TRP A 147 -1.81 24.02 6.97
CA TRP A 147 -1.19 24.56 5.76
C TRP A 147 -2.07 25.60 5.09
N THR A 148 -1.48 26.40 4.21
CA THR A 148 -2.26 27.32 3.37
C THR A 148 -3.03 26.56 2.29
N LYS A 149 -4.21 27.06 1.90
CA LYS A 149 -4.98 26.47 0.80
C LYS A 149 -4.16 26.39 -0.50
N GLU A 150 -3.36 27.42 -0.78
CA GLU A 150 -2.50 27.47 -1.96
C GLU A 150 -1.48 26.32 -1.99
N ASN A 151 -0.78 26.08 -0.88
CA ASN A 151 0.22 25.02 -0.83
C ASN A 151 -0.42 23.63 -0.81
N MET A 152 -1.65 23.48 -0.31
CA MET A 152 -2.40 22.23 -0.48
C MET A 152 -2.76 21.99 -1.94
N ASP A 153 -3.26 23.00 -2.66
CA ASP A 153 -3.58 22.85 -4.08
C ASP A 153 -2.32 22.51 -4.90
N LYS A 154 -1.16 23.06 -4.53
CA LYS A 154 0.14 22.69 -5.10
C LYS A 154 0.53 21.25 -4.75
N PHE A 155 0.41 20.87 -3.48
CA PHE A 155 0.71 19.51 -3.01
C PHE A 155 -0.14 18.48 -3.73
N ASP A 156 -1.45 18.70 -3.84
CA ASP A 156 -2.39 17.84 -4.55
C ASP A 156 -2.04 17.72 -6.05
N LYS A 157 -1.59 18.80 -6.69
CA LYS A 157 -1.10 18.78 -8.08
C LYS A 157 0.19 17.99 -8.23
N LEU A 158 1.11 18.12 -7.29
CA LEU A 158 2.34 17.33 -7.26
C LEU A 158 2.03 15.85 -7.02
N LEU A 159 1.07 15.57 -6.13
CA LEU A 159 0.59 14.23 -5.77
C LEU A 159 -0.43 13.67 -6.79
N GLY A 160 -0.87 14.44 -7.79
CA GLY A 160 -1.89 14.04 -8.76
C GLY A 160 -3.23 13.57 -8.17
N VAL A 161 -3.43 13.74 -6.86
CA VAL A 161 -4.55 13.22 -6.06
C VAL A 161 -4.92 14.29 -5.06
N LYS A 162 -6.23 14.53 -4.87
CA LYS A 162 -6.72 15.42 -3.82
C LYS A 162 -6.63 14.73 -2.47
N PHE A 163 -5.81 15.26 -1.58
CA PHE A 163 -5.57 14.68 -0.28
C PHE A 163 -6.42 15.36 0.78
N ASP A 164 -7.63 14.84 0.99
CA ASP A 164 -8.49 15.26 2.10
C ASP A 164 -8.30 14.35 3.32
N LYS A 165 -8.59 14.84 4.51
CA LYS A 165 -8.69 14.07 5.74
C LYS A 165 -9.65 12.88 5.60
N LYS A 166 -10.67 13.01 4.74
CA LYS A 166 -11.61 11.94 4.39
C LYS A 166 -11.00 10.84 3.51
N THR A 167 -9.92 11.11 2.78
CA THR A 167 -9.29 10.13 1.90
C THR A 167 -8.87 8.88 2.69
N TYR A 168 -8.22 9.04 3.85
CA TYR A 168 -7.87 7.90 4.69
C TYR A 168 -9.08 7.20 5.31
N VAL A 169 -10.12 7.94 5.68
CA VAL A 169 -11.37 7.37 6.21
C VAL A 169 -12.06 6.51 5.15
N ASN A 170 -12.10 6.96 3.90
CA ASN A 170 -12.72 6.21 2.81
C ASN A 170 -11.87 5.02 2.39
N LEU A 171 -10.55 5.19 2.29
CA LEU A 171 -9.63 4.08 2.09
C LEU A 171 -9.78 3.02 3.19
N SER A 172 -9.94 3.41 4.46
CA SER A 172 -10.04 2.44 5.55
C SER A 172 -11.26 1.51 5.41
N LYS A 173 -12.35 1.96 4.76
CA LYS A 173 -13.53 1.13 4.44
C LYS A 173 -13.17 -0.07 3.56
N ILE A 174 -12.35 0.13 2.52
CA ILE A 174 -11.97 -0.94 1.57
C ILE A 174 -10.89 -1.89 2.11
N TYR A 175 -10.37 -1.64 3.32
CA TYR A 175 -9.47 -2.54 4.04
C TYR A 175 -10.11 -3.13 5.32
N TRP A 176 -11.33 -2.70 5.69
CA TRP A 176 -11.94 -2.97 7.01
C TRP A 176 -10.99 -2.63 8.15
N LEU A 177 -10.47 -1.42 8.10
CA LEU A 177 -9.56 -0.87 9.08
C LEU A 177 -10.04 0.52 9.45
N ARG A 178 -9.30 1.15 10.35
CA ARG A 178 -9.56 2.48 10.84
C ARG A 178 -8.47 3.45 10.38
N ALA A 179 -8.90 4.63 9.94
CA ALA A 179 -8.00 5.76 9.72
C ALA A 179 -7.44 6.26 11.06
N GLN A 180 -6.13 6.53 11.07
CA GLN A 180 -5.40 7.07 12.20
C GLN A 180 -6.07 8.35 12.73
N ASN A 181 -6.33 8.38 14.04
CA ASN A 181 -6.73 9.59 14.74
C ASN A 181 -5.69 9.89 15.82
N ASN A 182 -4.84 10.87 15.56
CA ASN A 182 -3.75 11.24 16.44
C ASN A 182 -4.23 11.68 17.84
N ALA A 183 -5.43 12.26 17.97
CA ALA A 183 -5.99 12.61 19.27
C ALA A 183 -6.25 11.38 20.16
N ASP A 184 -6.47 10.21 19.55
CA ASP A 184 -6.88 9.01 20.28
C ASP A 184 -5.70 8.20 20.79
N PHE A 185 -4.63 8.06 19.99
CA PHE A 185 -3.50 7.19 20.35
C PHE A 185 -2.27 7.95 20.87
N LEU A 186 -2.02 9.21 20.46
CA LEU A 186 -0.79 9.92 20.88
C LEU A 186 -0.74 10.21 22.36
N TRP A 187 -1.91 10.33 23.01
CA TRP A 187 -2.01 10.56 24.45
C TRP A 187 -1.10 11.73 24.87
N ILE A 188 -1.26 12.86 24.18
CA ILE A 188 -0.49 14.08 24.43
C ILE A 188 -0.94 14.64 25.77
N GLU A 189 -0.04 14.66 26.75
CA GLU A 189 -0.40 14.99 28.14
C GLU A 189 0.50 16.05 28.75
N ASN A 190 1.71 16.26 28.22
CA ASN A 190 2.70 17.11 28.86
C ASN A 190 3.64 17.78 27.85
N GLU A 191 4.52 18.64 28.39
CA GLU A 191 5.52 19.39 27.63
C GLU A 191 6.69 18.54 27.11
N LEU A 192 6.67 17.22 27.34
CA LEU A 192 7.66 16.25 26.87
C LEU A 192 7.19 15.47 25.63
N ASP A 193 6.10 15.94 25.01
CA ASP A 193 5.57 15.43 23.75
C ASP A 193 5.91 16.40 22.62
N PHE A 194 6.85 16.02 21.76
CA PHE A 194 7.41 16.88 20.71
C PHE A 194 6.91 16.45 19.34
N ASN A 195 6.28 17.38 18.63
CA ASN A 195 6.04 17.22 17.20
C ASN A 195 7.37 17.37 16.46
N VAL A 196 7.87 16.28 15.89
CA VAL A 196 9.16 16.23 15.19
C VAL A 196 8.92 16.02 13.70
N ASP A 197 8.21 16.98 13.12
CA ASP A 197 7.79 16.95 11.73
C ASP A 197 7.92 18.33 11.10
N ILE A 198 7.92 18.36 9.77
CA ILE A 198 7.92 19.60 9.00
C ILE A 198 6.50 20.04 8.67
N TRP A 199 6.38 21.33 8.36
CA TRP A 199 5.13 21.89 7.87
C TRP A 199 4.92 21.51 6.41
N MET A 200 3.66 21.36 5.97
CA MET A 200 3.40 21.14 4.54
C MET A 200 3.92 22.30 3.69
N ASP A 201 3.79 23.54 4.19
CA ASP A 201 4.33 24.72 3.52
C ASP A 201 5.86 24.63 3.36
N GLU A 202 6.55 24.00 4.31
CA GLU A 202 7.98 23.73 4.24
C GLU A 202 8.31 22.60 3.24
N ILE A 203 7.49 21.54 3.17
CA ILE A 203 7.60 20.49 2.12
C ILE A 203 7.56 21.13 0.74
N ILE A 204 6.56 21.98 0.50
CA ILE A 204 6.44 22.70 -0.76
C ILE A 204 7.66 23.58 -0.97
N SER A 205 8.03 24.43 -0.01
CA SER A 205 9.20 25.31 -0.15
C SER A 205 10.50 24.54 -0.48
N LEU A 206 10.75 23.41 0.18
CA LEU A 206 11.89 22.53 -0.08
C LEU A 206 11.82 21.92 -1.47
N TYR A 207 10.64 21.49 -1.90
CA TYR A 207 10.40 20.99 -3.24
C TYR A 207 10.69 22.06 -4.31
N GLU A 208 10.13 23.26 -4.15
CA GLU A 208 10.34 24.39 -5.07
C GLU A 208 11.83 24.74 -5.14
N LYS A 209 12.50 24.84 -3.98
CA LYS A 209 13.94 25.12 -3.89
C LYS A 209 14.78 24.06 -4.59
N LYS A 210 14.48 22.78 -4.38
CA LYS A 210 15.29 21.66 -4.91
C LYS A 210 15.04 21.40 -6.39
N TYR A 211 13.81 21.58 -6.87
CA TYR A 211 13.42 21.13 -8.21
C TYR A 211 12.94 22.25 -9.14
N TRP A 212 12.38 23.36 -8.65
CA TRP A 212 11.97 24.48 -9.51
C TRP A 212 13.08 25.50 -9.72
N GLY A 213 14.00 25.66 -8.77
CA GLY A 213 15.19 26.50 -8.94
C GLY A 213 16.16 26.01 -10.03
N VAL A 214 16.02 24.76 -10.49
CA VAL A 214 16.93 24.10 -11.44
C VAL A 214 16.34 24.03 -12.86
N ASP A 215 15.02 24.05 -13.02
CA ASP A 215 14.35 23.94 -14.33
C ASP A 215 12.98 24.64 -14.35
N MET A 216 12.93 25.86 -14.88
CA MET A 216 11.71 26.68 -15.00
C MET A 216 10.64 26.05 -15.90
N ASN A 217 11.00 25.16 -16.82
CA ASN A 217 10.02 24.48 -17.68
C ASN A 217 9.19 23.44 -16.91
N LYS A 218 9.72 22.88 -15.80
CA LYS A 218 8.96 21.98 -14.92
C LYS A 218 7.91 22.70 -14.08
N LYS A 219 8.15 23.96 -13.72
CA LYS A 219 7.14 24.81 -13.05
C LYS A 219 5.90 24.96 -13.92
N ASN A 220 6.09 25.15 -15.23
CA ASN A 220 5.00 25.30 -16.21
C ASN A 220 4.26 23.98 -16.50
N ASN A 221 4.92 22.83 -16.39
CA ASN A 221 4.28 21.53 -16.58
C ASN A 221 3.37 21.12 -15.40
N ILE A 222 3.71 21.48 -14.16
CA ILE A 222 2.85 21.22 -12.99
C ILE A 222 1.59 22.10 -13.03
N THR A 223 1.68 23.31 -13.56
CA THR A 223 0.52 24.19 -13.77
C THR A 223 -0.39 23.73 -14.91
N ASN A 224 0.12 22.93 -15.86
CA ASN A 224 -0.61 22.42 -17.02
C ASN A 224 -1.10 20.97 -16.86
N ASN A 225 -0.82 20.32 -15.72
CA ASN A 225 -1.25 18.94 -15.48
C ASN A 225 -2.76 18.85 -15.23
N ALA A 226 -3.31 17.68 -15.57
CA ALA A 226 -4.70 17.31 -15.31
C ALA A 226 -5.08 17.56 -13.84
N GLU A 227 -6.34 17.97 -13.63
CA GLU A 227 -6.89 18.17 -12.30
C GLU A 227 -6.62 16.94 -11.40
N PRO A 228 -6.14 17.15 -10.16
CA PRO A 228 -5.88 16.06 -9.23
C PRO A 228 -7.11 15.19 -9.02
N VAL A 229 -6.92 13.88 -8.97
CA VAL A 229 -8.01 12.91 -8.87
C VAL A 229 -8.55 12.90 -7.43
N SER A 230 -9.87 13.05 -7.27
CA SER A 230 -10.55 12.87 -5.97
C SER A 230 -10.72 11.38 -5.66
N VAL A 231 -9.71 10.80 -5.00
CA VAL A 231 -9.72 9.37 -4.60
C VAL A 231 -10.88 9.06 -3.64
N ASP A 232 -11.26 10.01 -2.79
CA ASP A 232 -12.41 9.91 -1.89
C ASP A 232 -13.71 9.61 -2.66
N LYS A 233 -13.98 10.36 -3.74
CA LYS A 233 -15.17 10.20 -4.58
C LYS A 233 -15.14 8.89 -5.36
N LEU A 234 -13.97 8.50 -5.87
CA LEU A 234 -13.81 7.23 -6.58
C LEU A 234 -14.11 6.05 -5.66
N ILE A 235 -13.57 6.07 -4.44
CA ILE A 235 -13.81 5.01 -3.45
C ILE A 235 -15.27 5.00 -3.00
N ASP A 236 -15.84 6.15 -2.65
CA ASP A 236 -17.24 6.19 -2.23
C ASP A 236 -18.19 5.72 -3.34
N SER A 237 -17.90 6.07 -4.60
CA SER A 237 -18.65 5.58 -5.76
C SER A 237 -18.49 4.07 -5.94
N ALA A 238 -17.27 3.54 -5.83
CA ALA A 238 -17.01 2.11 -5.96
C ALA A 238 -17.65 1.29 -4.83
N VAL A 239 -17.50 1.75 -3.58
CA VAL A 239 -18.05 1.07 -2.38
C VAL A 239 -19.58 1.11 -2.36
N SER A 240 -20.20 2.22 -2.78
CA SER A 240 -21.67 2.34 -2.77
C SER A 240 -22.38 1.44 -3.79
N GLN A 241 -21.67 1.02 -4.84
CA GLN A 241 -22.18 0.09 -5.85
C GLN A 241 -21.98 -1.38 -5.47
N MET A 242 -21.17 -1.68 -4.45
CA MET A 242 -20.86 -3.05 -4.05
C MET A 242 -21.89 -3.60 -3.06
N THR A 243 -22.24 -4.86 -3.24
CA THR A 243 -22.96 -5.61 -2.21
C THR A 243 -22.04 -5.83 -0.99
N PRO A 244 -22.59 -6.06 0.22
CA PRO A 244 -21.78 -6.38 1.40
C PRO A 244 -20.83 -7.57 1.20
N ARG A 245 -21.20 -8.52 0.32
CA ARG A 245 -20.38 -9.70 0.03
C ARG A 245 -19.20 -9.37 -0.87
N GLU A 246 -19.42 -8.60 -1.93
CA GLU A 246 -18.35 -8.10 -2.82
C GLU A 246 -17.36 -7.25 -2.03
N LEU A 247 -17.86 -6.35 -1.18
CA LEU A 247 -17.02 -5.51 -0.34
C LEU A 247 -16.15 -6.35 0.60
N ASN A 248 -16.73 -7.35 1.27
CA ASN A 248 -15.96 -8.26 2.15
C ASN A 248 -14.89 -9.06 1.40
N PHE A 249 -15.20 -9.53 0.18
CA PHE A 249 -14.21 -10.20 -0.66
C PHE A 249 -13.07 -9.24 -1.05
N LEU A 250 -13.42 -8.04 -1.51
CA LEU A 250 -12.45 -7.01 -1.86
C LEU A 250 -11.55 -6.65 -0.68
N ILE A 251 -12.12 -6.46 0.51
CA ILE A 251 -11.38 -6.23 1.76
C ILE A 251 -10.36 -7.34 2.00
N TYR A 252 -10.77 -8.60 1.85
CA TYR A 252 -9.89 -9.74 2.11
C TYR A 252 -8.72 -9.79 1.11
N VAL A 253 -8.99 -9.53 -0.18
CA VAL A 253 -7.95 -9.39 -1.21
C VAL A 253 -7.03 -8.22 -0.90
N ASN A 254 -7.57 -7.04 -0.62
CA ASN A 254 -6.81 -5.83 -0.35
C ASN A 254 -5.89 -5.97 0.87
N ARG A 255 -6.34 -6.64 1.93
CA ARG A 255 -5.51 -6.98 3.09
C ARG A 255 -4.31 -7.85 2.71
N SER A 256 -4.51 -8.84 1.84
CA SER A 256 -3.40 -9.70 1.38
C SER A 256 -2.36 -8.92 0.59
N ILE A 257 -2.81 -8.01 -0.28
CA ILE A 257 -1.93 -7.13 -1.06
C ILE A 257 -1.15 -6.19 -0.13
N MET A 258 -1.81 -5.59 0.86
CA MET A 258 -1.14 -4.73 1.84
C MET A 258 -0.12 -5.49 2.66
N ASN A 259 -0.46 -6.69 3.15
CA ASN A 259 0.49 -7.54 3.88
C ASN A 259 1.71 -7.87 3.02
N PHE A 260 1.49 -8.23 1.76
CA PHE A 260 2.56 -8.49 0.81
C PHE A 260 3.44 -7.25 0.57
N ILE A 261 2.86 -6.07 0.32
CA ILE A 261 3.62 -4.83 0.11
C ILE A 261 4.46 -4.47 1.35
N ILE A 262 3.87 -4.55 2.54
CA ILE A 262 4.56 -4.18 3.79
C ILE A 262 5.74 -5.10 4.09
N LYS A 263 5.63 -6.40 3.79
CA LYS A 263 6.74 -7.35 3.95
C LYS A 263 7.87 -7.15 2.92
N ASN A 264 7.61 -6.47 1.80
CA ASN A 264 8.54 -6.40 0.67
C ASN A 264 9.02 -4.96 0.41
N GLU A 265 10.15 -4.58 1.01
CA GLU A 265 10.77 -3.25 0.82
C GLU A 265 11.05 -2.93 -0.65
N ASN A 266 11.51 -3.90 -1.44
CA ASN A 266 11.77 -3.71 -2.88
C ASN A 266 10.50 -3.29 -3.63
N ILE A 267 9.35 -3.83 -3.25
CA ILE A 267 8.06 -3.49 -3.86
C ILE A 267 7.64 -2.09 -3.42
N GLN A 268 7.80 -1.76 -2.13
CA GLN A 268 7.55 -0.39 -1.65
C GLN A 268 8.41 0.63 -2.41
N ASN A 269 9.71 0.36 -2.57
CA ASN A 269 10.63 1.21 -3.32
C ASN A 269 10.28 1.29 -4.80
N THR A 270 9.79 0.20 -5.40
CA THR A 270 9.36 0.16 -6.81
C THR A 270 8.07 0.96 -7.03
N ILE A 271 7.07 0.79 -6.16
CA ILE A 271 5.84 1.62 -6.15
C ILE A 271 6.23 3.09 -5.96
N LEU A 272 7.18 3.34 -5.04
CA LEU A 272 8.00 4.53 -4.88
C LEU A 272 8.39 5.20 -6.19
N ALA A 273 9.27 4.49 -6.89
CA ALA A 273 9.95 4.94 -8.08
C ALA A 273 9.04 5.05 -9.32
N TRP A 274 8.01 4.21 -9.41
CA TRP A 274 7.02 4.25 -10.50
C TRP A 274 5.97 5.34 -10.31
N SER A 275 5.79 5.85 -9.09
CA SER A 275 5.01 7.06 -8.90
C SER A 275 5.70 8.20 -9.66
N TRP A 276 4.93 8.98 -10.44
CA TRP A 276 5.40 10.21 -11.12
C TRP A 276 5.86 11.31 -10.14
N GLN A 277 6.00 10.97 -8.86
CA GLN A 277 6.08 11.84 -7.70
C GLN A 277 7.36 11.57 -6.92
N LYS A 278 8.31 10.82 -7.50
CA LYS A 278 9.60 10.54 -6.89
C LYS A 278 10.24 11.77 -6.25
N ASN A 279 10.23 12.91 -6.95
CA ASN A 279 10.78 14.16 -6.43
C ASN A 279 10.09 14.63 -5.13
N LEU A 280 8.77 14.46 -5.01
CA LEU A 280 8.01 14.81 -3.82
C LEU A 280 8.31 13.81 -2.70
N PHE A 281 8.36 12.51 -3.00
CA PHE A 281 8.72 11.49 -2.02
C PHE A 281 10.16 11.60 -1.53
N ASP A 282 11.09 12.10 -2.34
CA ASP A 282 12.45 12.42 -1.88
C ASP A 282 12.40 13.49 -0.77
N ILE A 283 11.51 14.50 -0.86
CA ILE A 283 11.33 15.49 0.22
C ILE A 283 10.62 14.86 1.42
N ILE A 284 9.52 14.14 1.17
CA ILE A 284 8.71 13.50 2.23
C ILE A 284 9.56 12.50 3.00
N LEU A 285 10.46 11.75 2.37
CA LEU A 285 11.30 10.79 3.07
C LEU A 285 12.59 11.43 3.58
N ASP A 286 13.44 11.97 2.69
CA ASP A 286 14.81 12.34 3.08
C ASP A 286 14.86 13.59 3.96
N ASP A 287 14.11 14.64 3.62
CA ASP A 287 14.17 15.90 4.36
C ASP A 287 13.46 15.78 5.72
N ARG A 288 12.36 15.03 5.81
CA ARG A 288 11.73 14.69 7.10
C ARG A 288 12.61 13.81 7.97
N ASN A 289 13.34 12.85 7.38
CA ASN A 289 14.32 12.06 8.12
C ASN A 289 15.38 12.96 8.79
N LYS A 290 15.87 14.00 8.10
CA LYS A 290 16.85 14.93 8.69
C LYS A 290 16.29 15.66 9.91
N VAL A 291 15.01 16.03 9.91
CA VAL A 291 14.37 16.68 11.08
C VAL A 291 14.33 15.75 12.28
N ILE A 292 14.00 14.48 12.08
CA ILE A 292 14.05 13.46 13.13
C ILE A 292 15.47 13.36 13.69
N ILE A 293 16.47 13.26 12.82
CA ILE A 293 17.88 13.12 13.22
C ILE A 293 18.40 14.34 13.98
N ASP A 294 18.12 15.53 13.47
CA ASP A 294 18.51 16.79 14.09
C ASP A 294 17.88 16.94 15.48
N SER A 295 16.61 16.54 15.62
CA SER A 295 15.89 16.57 16.88
C SER A 295 16.42 15.52 17.88
N ILE A 296 16.80 14.32 17.43
CA ILE A 296 17.48 13.33 18.29
C ILE A 296 18.82 13.88 18.81
N GLY A 297 19.59 14.52 17.91
CA GLY A 297 20.92 15.07 18.21
C GLY A 297 20.87 16.26 19.16
N LYS A 298 19.94 17.21 18.95
CA LYS A 298 19.77 18.42 19.76
C LYS A 298 19.05 18.19 21.08
N SER A 299 18.24 17.12 21.16
CA SER A 299 17.50 16.79 22.38
C SER A 299 18.45 16.59 23.56
N GLU A 300 18.11 17.14 24.72
CA GLU A 300 18.82 16.87 25.97
C GLU A 300 18.46 15.50 26.56
N TYR A 301 17.35 14.90 26.11
CA TYR A 301 16.84 13.65 26.64
C TYR A 301 17.61 12.44 26.11
N GLN A 302 17.91 11.50 27.01
CA GLN A 302 18.64 10.28 26.69
C GLN A 302 17.72 9.16 26.18
N LYS A 303 16.43 9.20 26.51
CA LYS A 303 15.44 8.18 26.11
C LYS A 303 14.36 8.81 25.26
N ILE A 304 14.23 8.40 24.01
CA ILE A 304 13.32 8.98 23.03
C ILE A 304 12.47 7.87 22.42
N TYR A 305 11.15 8.03 22.45
CA TYR A 305 10.20 7.12 21.81
C TYR A 305 9.60 7.84 20.62
N ILE A 306 9.76 7.29 19.42
CA ILE A 306 9.37 7.90 18.15
C ILE A 306 8.21 7.12 17.55
N THR A 307 7.09 7.79 17.25
CA THR A 307 6.01 7.23 16.44
C THR A 307 5.98 7.94 15.08
N TYR A 308 6.33 7.21 14.02
CA TYR A 308 6.47 7.77 12.68
C TYR A 308 6.11 6.76 11.59
N TRP A 309 5.76 7.23 10.41
CA TRP A 309 5.41 6.38 9.27
C TRP A 309 6.52 5.38 8.91
N LEU A 310 6.11 4.16 8.59
CA LEU A 310 6.98 2.97 8.47
C LEU A 310 8.19 3.13 7.52
N MET A 311 8.09 3.96 6.48
CA MET A 311 9.19 4.11 5.50
C MET A 311 10.36 4.97 6.00
N HIS A 312 10.23 5.65 7.14
CA HIS A 312 11.27 6.56 7.63
C HIS A 312 12.42 5.86 8.34
N PHE A 313 12.17 4.71 8.98
CA PHE A 313 13.16 4.08 9.85
C PHE A 313 14.48 3.78 9.14
N ASN A 314 14.47 3.20 7.94
CA ASN A 314 15.69 2.83 7.23
C ASN A 314 16.56 4.07 6.90
N GLY A 315 15.93 5.18 6.52
CA GLY A 315 16.62 6.44 6.27
C GLY A 315 17.17 7.05 7.57
N VAL A 316 16.36 7.12 8.62
CA VAL A 316 16.79 7.59 9.96
C VAL A 316 17.96 6.74 10.48
N TRP A 317 17.83 5.42 10.43
CA TRP A 317 18.86 4.49 10.89
C TRP A 317 20.19 4.69 10.16
N SER A 318 20.16 4.79 8.83
CA SER A 318 21.35 5.08 8.01
C SER A 318 22.02 6.40 8.41
N TRP A 319 21.24 7.45 8.63
CA TRP A 319 21.76 8.74 9.08
C TRP A 319 22.33 8.71 10.50
N LEU A 320 21.68 8.02 11.45
CA LEU A 320 22.20 7.84 12.80
C LEU A 320 23.58 7.16 12.77
N GLN A 321 23.71 6.06 12.03
CA GLN A 321 24.98 5.34 11.90
C GLN A 321 26.06 6.17 11.20
N LYS A 322 25.68 6.99 10.22
CA LYS A 322 26.62 7.88 9.51
C LYS A 322 27.17 8.98 10.42
N LEU A 323 26.34 9.55 11.29
CA LEU A 323 26.75 10.59 12.24
C LEU A 323 27.53 10.02 13.44
N ASP A 324 27.15 8.83 13.91
CA ASP A 324 27.80 8.14 15.01
C ASP A 324 27.78 6.61 14.79
N PRO A 325 28.90 6.01 14.36
CA PRO A 325 28.98 4.56 14.10
C PRO A 325 28.75 3.67 15.33
N SER A 326 28.69 4.25 16.54
CA SER A 326 28.42 3.51 17.77
C SER A 326 26.93 3.15 17.95
N TRP A 327 26.02 3.72 17.16
CA TRP A 327 24.61 3.27 17.13
C TRP A 327 24.51 1.78 16.78
N LYS A 328 23.82 1.02 17.64
CA LYS A 328 23.50 -0.40 17.48
C LYS A 328 22.01 -0.65 17.61
N LEU A 329 21.52 -1.61 16.83
CA LEU A 329 20.20 -2.19 17.00
C LEU A 329 20.25 -3.16 18.18
N LEU A 330 19.45 -2.87 19.21
CA LEU A 330 19.38 -3.68 20.44
C LEU A 330 18.27 -4.72 20.37
N SER A 331 17.10 -4.35 19.84
CA SER A 331 15.97 -5.28 19.72
C SER A 331 14.97 -4.84 18.66
N ILE A 332 14.24 -5.83 18.12
CA ILE A 332 13.05 -5.62 17.30
C ILE A 332 11.88 -6.32 18.00
N LYS A 333 10.81 -5.59 18.27
CA LYS A 333 9.52 -6.16 18.66
C LYS A 333 8.54 -6.00 17.51
N TYR A 334 7.54 -6.85 17.41
CA TYR A 334 6.59 -6.82 16.30
C TYR A 334 5.17 -6.65 16.82
N LEU A 335 4.48 -5.61 16.34
CA LEU A 335 3.06 -5.43 16.54
C LEU A 335 2.30 -6.14 15.41
N THR A 336 1.14 -6.72 15.74
CA THR A 336 0.26 -7.34 14.75
C THR A 336 -0.81 -6.32 14.34
N PRO A 337 -0.78 -5.86 13.09
CA PRO A 337 -1.50 -4.65 12.72
C PRO A 337 -2.90 -4.94 12.14
N ILE A 338 -3.13 -6.11 11.52
CA ILE A 338 -4.44 -6.67 11.10
C ILE A 338 -4.71 -7.95 11.90
N ASP A 339 -5.91 -8.07 12.48
CA ASP A 339 -6.46 -9.34 12.99
C ASP A 339 -7.31 -10.07 11.92
#